data_AF-A0A519IRK7-F1
#
_entry.id   AF-A0A519IRK7-F1
#
_cell.length_a   1.000
_cell.length_b   1.000
_cell.length_c   1.000
_cell.angle_alpha   90.00
_cell.angle_beta   90.00
_cell.angle_gamma   90.00
#
_symmetry.space_group_name_H-M   'P 1'
#
loop_
_entity.id
_entity.type
_entity.pdbx_description
1 polymer ?
#
loop_
_entity_poly.entity_id
_entity_poly.type
_entity_poly.pdbx_seq_one_letter_code
_entity_poly.pdbx_strand_id
1 'polypeptide(L)' 'RPLSTSCADHMGSTWARVHTWDGKKWDFSSDWYQADEQILKPMVKAGAEKYLADKKMTRRDAADCQS' A
#
# COMPACT_ATOMS: atom_id res chain seq x y z
N ARG A 1 -4.36 -12.83 -5.94
CA ARG A 1 -4.50 -13.04 -4.47
C ARG A 1 -5.60 -12.10 -4.00
N PRO A 2 -6.38 -12.44 -2.96
CA PRO A 2 -7.57 -11.66 -2.61
C PRO A 2 -7.18 -10.20 -2.35
N LEU A 3 -7.87 -9.28 -3.02
CA LEU A 3 -7.75 -7.86 -2.75
C LEU A 3 -8.78 -7.52 -1.68
N SER A 4 -8.33 -6.89 -0.60
CA SER A 4 -9.20 -6.37 0.45
C SER A 4 -8.66 -5.01 0.86
N THR A 5 -9.55 -4.02 0.89
CA THR A 5 -9.27 -2.69 1.41
C THR A 5 -10.11 -2.46 2.65
N SER A 6 -9.66 -1.55 3.50
CA SER A 6 -10.35 -1.15 4.72
C SER A 6 -10.07 0.32 5.02
N CYS A 7 -10.79 0.92 5.97
CA CYS A 7 -10.49 2.29 6.41
C CYS A 7 -9.03 2.46 6.89
N ALA A 8 -8.44 1.42 7.48
CA ALA A 8 -7.06 1.43 7.95
C ALA A 8 -6.04 1.14 6.83
N ASP A 9 -6.48 0.57 5.71
CA ASP A 9 -5.64 0.19 4.58
C ASP A 9 -6.37 0.40 3.25
N HIS A 10 -6.10 1.55 2.64
CA HIS A 10 -6.68 1.91 1.34
C HIS A 10 -5.98 1.25 0.15
N MET A 11 -4.85 0.55 0.36
CA MET A 11 -4.06 -0.05 -0.73
C MET A 11 -4.39 -1.53 -0.91
N GLY A 12 -4.54 -2.26 0.20
CA GLY A 12 -4.82 -3.68 0.21
C GLY A 12 -3.62 -4.52 -0.23
N SER A 13 -3.76 -5.24 -1.34
CA SER A 13 -2.74 -6.21 -1.79
C SER A 13 -1.45 -5.54 -2.26
N THR A 14 -0.32 -5.92 -1.66
CA THR A 14 1.03 -5.44 -1.98
C THR A 14 1.83 -6.36 -2.90
N TRP A 15 1.17 -7.32 -3.55
CA TRP A 15 1.83 -8.33 -4.36
C TRP A 15 2.27 -7.78 -5.71
N ALA A 16 3.54 -7.99 -6.04
CA ALA A 16 4.14 -7.56 -7.30
C ALA A 16 4.92 -8.70 -7.97
N ARG A 17 5.21 -8.53 -9.25
CA ARG A 17 6.11 -9.41 -10.02
C ARG A 17 6.91 -8.57 -11.00
N VAL A 18 8.12 -9.04 -11.30
CA VAL A 18 9.04 -8.36 -12.21
C VAL A 18 8.85 -8.90 -13.62
N HIS A 19 8.77 -7.98 -14.58
CA HIS A 19 8.82 -8.30 -15.99
C HIS A 19 10.13 -7.76 -16.56
N THR A 20 10.72 -8.51 -17.48
CA THR A 20 11.93 -8.08 -18.20
C THR A 20 11.59 -7.91 -19.67
N TRP A 21 12.01 -6.78 -20.24
CA TRP A 21 11.90 -6.50 -21.67
C TRP A 21 13.07 -7.14 -22.41
N ASP A 22 12.78 -7.98 -23.41
CA ASP A 22 13.81 -8.69 -24.20
C ASP A 22 14.22 -7.95 -25.49
N GLY A 23 13.64 -6.76 -25.74
CA GLY A 23 13.80 -6.01 -26.99
C GLY A 23 12.58 -6.09 -27.93
N LYS A 24 11.64 -7.01 -27.69
CA LYS A 24 10.43 -7.22 -28.52
C LYS A 24 9.15 -7.42 -27.69
N LYS A 25 9.26 -8.03 -26.51
CA LYS A 25 8.13 -8.30 -25.60
C LYS A 25 8.55 -8.23 -24.14
N TRP A 26 7.54 -8.09 -23.27
CA TRP A 26 7.69 -8.22 -21.83
C TRP A 26 7.43 -9.67 -21.43
N ASP A 27 8.38 -10.28 -20.75
CA ASP A 27 8.25 -11.62 -20.18
C ASP A 27 8.30 -11.58 -18.65
N PHE A 28 7.59 -12.50 -18.00
CA PHE A 28 7.69 -12.67 -16.55
C PHE A 28 9.07 -13.24 -16.21
N SER A 29 9.81 -12.54 -15.37
CA SER A 29 11.15 -12.94 -14.92
C SER A 29 11.22 -13.24 -13.42
N SER A 30 10.08 -13.17 -12.72
CA SER A 30 9.97 -13.57 -11.32
C SER A 30 8.63 -14.21 -10.99
N ASP A 31 8.61 -14.93 -9.89
CA ASP A 31 7.38 -15.23 -9.16
C ASP A 31 6.82 -13.98 -8.47
N TRP A 32 5.76 -14.17 -7.69
CA TRP A 32 5.14 -13.13 -6.88
C TRP A 32 5.99 -12.79 -5.65
N TYR A 33 6.21 -11.50 -5.43
CA TYR A 33 6.80 -10.94 -4.23
C TYR A 33 5.74 -10.22 -3.40
N GLN A 34 5.84 -10.34 -2.08
CA GLN A 34 5.03 -9.58 -1.13
C GLN A 34 5.88 -8.50 -0.49
N ALA A 35 5.32 -7.30 -0.35
CA ALA A 35 5.99 -6.26 0.42
C ALA A 35 5.99 -6.60 1.92
N ASP A 36 7.07 -6.23 2.60
CA ASP A 36 7.17 -6.38 4.05
C ASP A 36 6.43 -5.26 4.78
N GLU A 37 5.22 -5.58 5.22
CA GLU A 37 4.38 -4.62 5.94
C GLU A 37 4.89 -4.27 7.33
N GLN A 38 5.74 -5.10 7.96
CA GLN A 38 6.31 -4.79 9.27
C GLN A 38 7.26 -3.59 9.18
N ILE A 39 7.92 -3.43 8.04
CA ILE A 39 8.79 -2.29 7.75
C ILE A 39 7.98 -1.10 7.21
N LEU A 40 7.05 -1.35 6.28
CA LEU A 40 6.36 -0.28 5.57
C LEU A 40 5.27 0.41 6.40
N LYS A 41 4.50 -0.31 7.23
CA LYS A 41 3.39 0.27 8.00
C LYS A 41 3.82 1.40 8.95
N PRO A 42 4.93 1.28 9.72
CA PRO A 42 5.44 2.39 10.53
C PRO A 42 5.76 3.64 9.71
N MET A 43 6.36 3.48 8.53
CA MET A 43 6.70 4.59 7.64
C MET A 43 5.45 5.27 7.06
N VAL A 44 4.47 4.49 6.61
CA VAL A 44 3.19 5.00 6.11
C VAL A 44 2.46 5.79 7.19
N LYS A 45 2.40 5.26 8.42
CA LYS A 45 1.77 5.94 9.56
C LYS A 45 2.46 7.27 9.88
N ALA A 46 3.79 7.29 9.95
CA ALA A 46 4.56 8.50 10.21
C ALA A 46 4.34 9.57 9.11
N GLY A 47 4.33 9.15 7.84
CA GLY A 47 4.04 10.04 6.71
C GLY A 47 2.62 10.63 6.77
N ALA A 48 1.63 9.80 7.09
CA ALA A 48 0.23 10.23 7.23
C ALA A 48 0.04 11.21 8.41
N GLU A 49 0.68 10.93 9.56
CA GLU A 49 0.65 11.81 10.73
C GLU A 49 1.27 13.18 10.43
N LYS A 50 2.44 13.20 9.78
CA LYS A 50 3.09 14.43 9.35
C LYS A 50 2.20 15.23 8.39
N TYR A 51 1.60 14.58 7.40
CA TYR A 51 0.72 15.25 6.44
C TYR A 51 -0.48 15.91 7.13
N LEU A 52 -1.15 15.20 8.06
CA LEU A 52 -2.26 15.76 8.82
C LEU A 52 -1.84 16.99 9.64
N ALA A 53 -0.68 16.92 10.31
CA ALA A 53 -0.14 18.04 11.08
C ALA A 53 0.14 19.26 10.19
N ASP A 54 0.87 19.07 9.08
CA ASP A 54 1.23 20.13 8.13
C ASP A 54 0.00 20.80 7.51
N LYS A 55 -1.06 20.02 7.27
CA LYS A 55 -2.32 20.50 6.68
C LYS A 55 -3.35 20.94 7.70
N LYS A 56 -3.05 20.85 9.00
CA LYS A 56 -4.00 21.12 10.09
C LYS A 56 -5.32 20.34 9.92
N MET A 57 -5.20 19.10 9.46
CA MET A 57 -6.32 18.18 9.26
C MET A 57 -6.42 17.21 10.45
N THR A 58 -7.65 16.79 10.75
CA THR A 58 -7.91 15.76 11.76
C THR A 58 -8.02 14.38 11.12
N ARG A 59 -7.75 13.33 11.91
CA ARG A 59 -8.07 11.96 11.49
C ARG A 59 -9.58 11.81 11.36
N ARG A 60 -10.00 10.88 10.48
CA ARG A 60 -11.38 10.41 10.41
C ARG A 60 -11.80 9.79 11.74
N ASP A 61 -13.07 9.96 12.09
CA ASP A 61 -13.61 9.31 13.28
C ASP A 61 -13.75 7.81 13.04
N ALA A 62 -13.62 7.01 14.12
CA ALA A 62 -13.73 5.56 14.02
C ALA A 62 -15.13 5.12 13.52
N ALA A 63 -16.17 5.92 13.78
CA ALA A 63 -17.52 5.68 13.28
C ALA A 63 -17.60 5.77 11.75
N ASP A 64 -16.76 6.59 11.11
CA ASP A 64 -16.71 6.72 9.65
C ASP A 64 -16.10 5.50 8.95
N CYS A 65 -15.51 4.59 9.74
CA CYS A 65 -14.78 3.42 9.26
C CYS A 65 -15.58 2.10 9.35
N GLN A 66 -16.89 2.14 9.57
CA GLN A 66 -17.74 0.94 9.73
C GLN A 66 -18.15 0.25 8.39
N SER A 67 -17.29 0.32 7.37
CA SER A 67 -17.47 -0.34 6.07
C SER A 67 -16.96 -1.77 6.07
#